data_AF-A0A8H3B3K9-F1
#
_entry.id   AF-A0A8H3B3K9-F1
#
_cell.length_a   1.000
_cell.length_b   1.000
_cell.length_c   1.000
_cell.angle_alpha   90.00
_cell.angle_beta   90.00
_cell.angle_gamma   90.00
#
_symmetry.space_group_name_H-M   'P 1'
#
loop_
_entity.id
_entity.type
_entity.pdbx_description
1 polymer ?
#
loop_
_entity_poly.entity_id
_entity_poly.type
_entity_poly.pdbx_seq_one_letter_code
_entity_poly.pdbx_strand_id
1 'polypeptide(L)'
;MSDTPSLHTITVNAAEQDHLIDSVTVFQANRAEVKRRVQLQLQKGQNQISIERLPTHLVEDSLRVQGTGTAIIFDVVHHYPTPQYQHQHRYGRRHVASEPSDEE
;
A
#
# COMPACT_ATOMS: atom_id res chain seq x y z
N MET A 1 28.34 -6.58 26.84
CA MET A 1 28.03 -6.93 25.44
C MET A 1 26.93 -5.98 24.99
N SER A 2 27.19 -5.14 24.00
CA SER A 2 26.19 -4.24 23.45
C SER A 2 25.30 -5.02 22.49
N ASP A 3 24.10 -5.40 22.93
CA ASP A 3 23.06 -5.89 22.03
C ASP A 3 22.67 -4.75 21.10
N THR A 4 23.25 -4.70 19.90
CA THR A 4 22.77 -3.79 18.86
C THR A 4 21.35 -4.25 18.48
N PRO A 5 20.33 -3.39 18.58
CA PRO A 5 18.97 -3.80 18.21
C PRO A 5 18.95 -4.11 16.72
N SER A 6 18.75 -5.39 16.37
CA SER A 6 18.52 -5.80 15.00
C SER A 6 17.10 -5.42 14.58
N LEU A 7 17.00 -4.64 13.51
CA LEU A 7 15.75 -4.28 12.85
C LEU A 7 15.50 -5.25 11.70
N HIS A 8 14.36 -5.93 11.72
CA HIS A 8 13.96 -6.87 10.68
C HIS A 8 12.77 -6.29 9.93
N THR A 9 12.88 -6.18 8.61
CA THR A 9 11.81 -5.65 7.76
C THR A 9 11.08 -6.77 7.05
N ILE A 10 9.75 -6.74 7.11
CA ILE A 10 8.88 -7.69 6.43
C ILE A 10 7.87 -6.91 5.61
N THR A 11 7.78 -7.20 4.30
CA THR A 11 6.75 -6.63 3.43
C THR A 11 5.69 -7.67 3.10
N VAL A 12 4.43 -7.29 3.23
CA VAL A 12 3.27 -8.13 2.98
C VAL A 12 2.45 -7.48 1.88
N ASN A 13 2.28 -8.20 0.78
CA ASN A 13 1.38 -7.81 -0.29
C ASN A 13 -0.04 -8.29 0.03
N ALA A 14 -0.91 -7.40 0.50
CA ALA A 14 -2.25 -7.76 0.95
C ALA A 14 -3.13 -8.33 -0.18
N ALA A 15 -3.02 -7.80 -1.40
CA ALA A 15 -3.83 -8.23 -2.53
C ALA A 15 -3.43 -9.61 -3.09
N GLU A 16 -2.26 -10.16 -2.75
CA GLU A 16 -1.93 -11.57 -3.04
C GLU A 16 -2.56 -12.53 -2.02
N GLN A 17 -3.10 -12.00 -0.92
CA GLN A 17 -3.65 -12.76 0.21
C GLN A 17 -5.17 -12.63 0.33
N ASP A 18 -5.89 -12.12 -0.69
CA ASP A 18 -7.35 -11.96 -0.60
C ASP A 18 -8.09 -13.30 -0.44
N HIS A 19 -7.48 -14.41 -0.85
CA HIS A 19 -7.99 -15.77 -0.58
C HIS A 19 -7.95 -16.18 0.90
N LEU A 20 -7.29 -15.38 1.76
CA LEU A 20 -7.16 -15.56 3.21
C LEU A 20 -7.95 -14.52 4.01
N ILE A 21 -8.89 -13.80 3.39
CA ILE A 21 -9.83 -12.93 4.11
C ILE A 21 -10.64 -13.79 5.09
N ASP A 22 -10.59 -13.43 6.37
CA ASP A 22 -11.26 -14.14 7.48
C ASP A 22 -12.76 -13.90 7.44
N SER A 23 -13.16 -12.63 7.24
CA SER A 23 -14.58 -12.25 7.13
C SER A 23 -14.76 -10.91 6.43
N VAL A 24 -15.94 -10.74 5.85
CA VAL A 24 -16.42 -9.45 5.33
C VAL A 24 -17.78 -9.15 5.94
N THR A 25 -17.93 -7.97 6.54
CA THR A 25 -19.21 -7.50 7.08
C THR A 25 -19.64 -6.26 6.29
N VAL A 26 -20.73 -6.38 5.55
CA VAL A 26 -21.27 -5.30 4.71
C VAL A 26 -22.28 -4.47 5.51
N PHE A 27 -22.12 -3.16 5.49
CA PHE A 27 -23.05 -2.20 6.09
C PHE A 27 -23.90 -1.53 5.02
N GLN A 28 -25.09 -1.06 5.40
CA GLN A 28 -26.05 -0.45 4.46
C GLN A 28 -25.56 0.85 3.79
N ALA A 29 -24.48 1.46 4.30
CA ALA A 29 -23.98 2.75 3.83
C ALA A 29 -22.76 2.63 2.89
N ASN A 30 -22.79 1.70 1.92
CA ASN A 30 -21.70 1.47 0.96
C ASN A 30 -20.33 1.26 1.61
N ARG A 31 -20.31 0.61 2.78
CA ARG A 31 -19.09 0.28 3.51
C ARG A 31 -19.07 -1.19 3.81
N ALA A 32 -17.88 -1.77 3.81
CA ALA A 32 -17.65 -3.10 4.33
C ALA A 32 -16.44 -3.07 5.25
N GLU A 33 -16.53 -3.77 6.37
CA GLU A 33 -15.37 -4.14 7.17
C GLU A 33 -14.79 -5.42 6.59
N VAL A 34 -13.49 -5.41 6.30
CA VAL A 34 -12.78 -6.59 5.80
C VAL A 34 -11.72 -6.98 6.83
N LYS A 35 -11.89 -8.15 7.42
CA LYS A 35 -10.94 -8.71 8.38
C LYS A 35 -9.97 -9.64 7.66
N ARG A 36 -8.69 -9.29 7.69
CA ARG A 36 -7.60 -10.08 7.10
C ARG A 36 -6.70 -10.63 8.20
N ARG A 37 -6.24 -11.87 8.04
CA ARG A 37 -5.21 -12.44 8.91
C ARG A 37 -3.91 -12.56 8.14
N VAL A 38 -2.85 -11.96 8.67
CA VAL A 38 -1.49 -12.10 8.16
C VAL A 38 -0.70 -12.93 9.15
N GLN A 39 -0.15 -14.06 8.69
CA GLN A 39 0.72 -14.91 9.51
C GLN A 39 2.17 -14.57 9.19
N LEU A 40 2.92 -14.15 10.22
CA LEU A 40 4.30 -13.69 10.08
C LEU A 40 5.21 -14.50 11.01
N GLN A 41 6.40 -14.82 10.52
CA GLN A 41 7.49 -15.35 11.35
C GLN A 41 8.37 -14.20 11.78
N LEU A 42 8.24 -13.79 13.05
CA LEU A 42 8.99 -12.67 13.61
C LEU A 42 10.33 -13.13 14.16
N GLN A 43 11.34 -12.26 14.05
CA GLN A 43 12.67 -12.51 14.63
C GLN A 43 12.80 -11.83 16.00
N LYS A 44 13.69 -12.33 16.86
CA LYS A 44 13.98 -11.70 18.15
C LYS A 44 14.51 -10.28 17.91
N GLY A 45 13.91 -9.29 18.55
CA GLY A 45 14.27 -7.88 18.40
C GLY A 45 13.14 -7.07 17.78
N GLN A 46 13.47 -5.98 17.09
CA GLN A 46 12.48 -5.09 16.48
C GLN A 46 12.11 -5.61 15.10
N ASN A 47 10.81 -5.63 14.79
CA ASN A 47 10.29 -6.01 13.48
C ASN A 47 9.46 -4.86 12.93
N GLN A 48 9.76 -4.41 11.72
CA GLN A 48 8.99 -3.43 10.97
C GLN A 48 8.21 -4.14 9.87
N ILE A 49 6.89 -4.01 9.90
CA ILE A 49 5.99 -4.72 8.99
C ILE A 49 5.34 -3.68 8.08
N SER A 50 5.58 -3.78 6.78
CA SER A 50 4.91 -2.97 5.75
C SER A 50 3.80 -3.80 5.12
N ILE A 51 2.54 -3.39 5.28
CA ILE A 51 1.39 -4.00 4.59
C ILE A 51 1.03 -3.11 3.41
N GLU A 52 1.23 -3.64 2.21
CA GLU A 52 1.12 -2.89 0.96
C GLU A 52 -0.02 -3.42 0.10
N ARG A 53 -0.41 -2.60 -0.89
CA ARG A 53 -1.53 -2.87 -1.80
C ARG A 53 -2.85 -3.17 -1.08
N LEU A 54 -3.11 -2.40 -0.02
CA LEU A 54 -4.44 -2.32 0.56
C LEU A 54 -5.43 -1.67 -0.43
N PRO A 55 -6.74 -1.88 -0.27
CA PRO A 55 -7.74 -1.22 -1.11
C PRO A 55 -7.58 0.30 -1.13
N THR A 56 -7.84 0.95 -2.26
CA THR A 56 -7.65 2.41 -2.40
C THR A 56 -8.62 3.23 -1.55
N HIS A 57 -9.82 2.69 -1.28
CA HIS A 57 -10.87 3.36 -0.51
C HIS A 57 -10.88 2.86 0.94
N LEU A 58 -9.83 3.18 1.68
CA LEU A 58 -9.79 3.00 3.13
C LEU A 58 -10.38 4.20 3.85
N VAL A 59 -11.11 3.94 4.93
CA VAL A 59 -11.49 4.96 5.91
C VAL A 59 -10.40 4.96 6.98
N GLU A 60 -9.60 6.02 7.03
CA GLU A 60 -8.39 6.10 7.87
C GLU A 60 -8.71 5.83 9.35
N ASP A 61 -9.73 6.49 9.89
CA ASP A 61 -10.17 6.33 11.27
C ASP A 61 -10.79 4.96 11.59
N SER A 62 -11.00 4.10 10.60
CA SER A 62 -11.53 2.74 10.80
C SER A 62 -10.43 1.67 10.78
N LEU A 63 -9.17 2.02 10.51
CA LEU A 63 -8.08 1.06 10.52
C LEU A 63 -7.82 0.57 11.95
N ARG A 64 -7.80 -0.75 12.12
CA ARG A 64 -7.50 -1.41 13.40
C ARG A 64 -6.52 -2.53 13.11
N VAL A 65 -5.50 -2.65 13.96
CA VAL A 65 -4.52 -3.74 13.90
C VAL A 65 -4.53 -4.45 15.25
N GLN A 66 -4.62 -5.77 15.21
CA GLN A 66 -4.55 -6.62 16.38
C GLN A 66 -3.42 -7.63 16.21
N GLY A 67 -2.60 -7.77 17.24
CA GLY A 67 -1.53 -8.76 17.29
C GLY A 67 -1.97 -9.98 18.09
N THR A 68 -1.65 -11.16 17.58
CA THR A 68 -1.76 -12.43 18.32
C THR A 68 -0.37 -13.06 18.43
N GLY A 69 0.03 -13.50 19.62
CA GLY A 69 1.34 -14.12 19.85
C GLY A 69 2.15 -13.40 20.93
N THR A 70 3.47 -13.55 20.88
CA THR A 70 4.40 -13.05 21.92
C THR A 70 5.01 -11.67 21.61
N ALA A 71 4.71 -11.11 20.43
CA ALA A 71 5.15 -9.76 20.06
C ALA A 71 4.16 -8.70 20.54
N ILE A 72 4.68 -7.51 20.83
CA ILE A 72 3.90 -6.33 21.22
C ILE A 72 3.92 -5.35 20.04
N ILE A 73 2.75 -4.83 19.67
CA ILE A 73 2.64 -3.76 18.68
C ILE A 73 3.02 -2.45 19.37
N PHE A 74 4.08 -1.81 18.88
CA PHE A 74 4.55 -0.53 19.42
C PHE A 74 3.83 0.65 18.79
N ASP A 75 3.72 0.66 17.45
CA ASP A 75 3.12 1.74 16.69
C ASP A 75 2.47 1.21 15.40
N VAL A 76 1.47 1.93 14.89
CA VAL A 76 0.76 1.66 13.63
C VAL A 76 0.62 2.97 12.88
N VAL A 77 1.26 3.04 11.72
CA VAL A 77 1.25 4.23 10.86
C VAL A 77 0.65 3.87 9.51
N HIS A 78 -0.36 4.63 9.09
CA HIS A 78 -0.94 4.55 7.76
C HIS A 78 -0.25 5.56 6.83
N HIS A 79 0.14 5.13 5.64
CA HIS A 79 0.76 5.98 4.63
C HIS A 79 -0.08 5.95 3.34
N TYR A 80 -0.55 7.11 2.90
CA TYR A 80 -1.10 7.22 1.55
C TYR A 80 0.02 7.10 0.51
N PRO A 81 -0.19 6.38 -0.61
CA PRO A 81 0.77 6.37 -1.69
C PRO A 81 0.89 7.79 -2.25
N THR A 82 2.05 8.41 -2.09
CA THR A 82 2.34 9.71 -2.72
C THR A 82 2.36 9.50 -4.23
N PRO A 83 1.53 10.19 -5.03
CA PRO A 83 1.61 10.10 -6.47
C PRO A 83 2.99 10.60 -6.91
N GLN A 84 3.80 9.69 -7.45
CA GLN A 84 5.05 10.07 -8.09
C GLN A 84 4.70 10.82 -9.38
N TYR A 85 4.74 12.16 -9.34
CA TYR A 85 4.78 12.95 -10.56
C TYR A 85 6.12 12.65 -11.25
N GLN A 86 6.13 11.62 -12.09
CA GLN A 86 7.18 11.48 -13.09
C GLN A 86 7.08 12.70 -13.99
N HIS A 87 8.04 13.62 -13.85
CA HIS A 87 8.25 14.76 -14.72
C HIS A 87 8.42 14.26 -16.17
N GLN A 88 7.31 14.12 -16.90
CA GLN A 88 7.31 14.00 -18.35
C GLN A 88 7.69 15.36 -18.93
N HIS A 89 9.00 15.60 -19.04
CA HIS A 89 9.55 16.54 -20.00
C HIS A 89 9.37 15.99 -21.42
N ARG A 90 8.13 15.96 -21.93
CA ARG A 90 7.86 15.77 -23.37
C ARG A 90 6.59 16.51 -23.79
N TYR A 91 6.69 17.83 -23.86
CA TYR A 91 5.86 18.61 -24.79
C TYR A 91 6.75 19.61 -25.51
N GLY A 92 6.92 19.41 -26.83
CA GLY A 92 7.62 20.40 -27.66
C GLY A 92 8.24 19.91 -28.96
N ARG A 93 7.60 19.06 -29.75
CA ARG A 93 7.88 19.01 -31.20
C ARG A 93 6.57 18.92 -31.96
N ARG A 94 5.98 20.08 -32.23
CA ARG A 94 4.87 20.20 -33.19
C ARG A 94 5.41 19.79 -34.56
N HIS A 95 4.86 18.72 -35.14
CA HIS A 95 4.83 18.59 -36.59
C HIS A 95 3.79 19.59 -37.08
N VAL A 96 4.26 20.64 -37.76
CA VAL A 96 3.40 21.47 -38.60
C VAL A 96 3.26 20.71 -39.91
N ALA A 97 2.05 20.25 -40.21
CA ALA A 97 1.70 19.79 -41.55
C ALA A 97 1.60 21.04 -42.43
N SER A 98 2.41 21.11 -43.48
CA SER A 98 2.30 22.12 -44.52
C SER A 98 1.18 21.73 -45.48
N GLU A 99 0.19 22.61 -45.62
CA GLU A 99 -0.89 22.53 -46.62
C GLU A 99 -0.37 22.68 -48.06
N PRO A 100 -1.12 22.21 -49.08
CA PRO A 100 -0.65 22.08 -50.45
C PRO A 100 -0.64 23.42 -51.18
N SER A 101 0.38 23.66 -52.00
CA SER A 101 0.47 24.77 -52.92
C SER A 101 0.12 24.29 -54.34
N ASP A 102 -1.04 24.73 -54.82
CA ASP A 102 -1.46 24.69 -56.23
C ASP A 102 -0.56 25.60 -57.07
N GLU A 103 0.05 25.12 -58.16
CA GLU A 103 0.41 25.94 -59.33
C GLU A 103 0.35 25.11 -60.64
N GLU A 104 -0.46 25.65 -61.56
CA GLU A 104 -0.66 25.46 -63.02
C GLU A 104 -1.20 24.14 -63.63
#